data_AF-A0A399Y1Z0-F1
#
_entry.id   AF-A0A399Y1Z0-F1
#
_cell.length_a   1.000
_cell.length_b   1.000
_cell.length_c   1.000
_cell.angle_alpha   90.00
_cell.angle_beta   90.00
_cell.angle_gamma   90.00
#
_symmetry.space_group_name_H-M   'P 1'
#
loop_
_entity.id
_entity.type
_entity.pdbx_description
1 polymer ?
#
loop_
_entity_poly.entity_id
_entity_poly.type
_entity_poly.pdbx_seq_one_letter_code
_entity_poly.pdbx_strand_id
1 'polypeptide(L)'
;MPARKYSASMDSDLLLEVESAALAEGVTTSAWLARAAEDRLAIIGLREFIADWESQHGEITREERRRARSKIDHAIATSGQPKSSRARTKNASGSAENRTKRAS
;
A
#
# COMPACT_ATOMS: atom_id res chain seq x y z
N MET A 1 3.26 -6.75 24.00
CA MET A 1 2.94 -7.64 25.14
C MET A 1 3.37 -9.06 24.78
N PRO A 2 3.80 -9.90 25.74
CA PRO A 2 4.18 -11.28 25.44
C PRO A 2 2.97 -12.11 24.99
N ALA A 3 3.18 -13.02 24.04
CA ALA A 3 2.15 -13.95 23.59
C ALA A 3 1.80 -14.94 24.73
N ARG A 4 0.51 -15.24 24.90
CA ARG A 4 0.04 -16.29 25.82
C ARG A 4 -0.17 -17.59 25.06
N LYS A 5 0.27 -18.71 25.65
CA LYS A 5 0.01 -20.04 25.07
C LYS A 5 -1.47 -20.36 25.19
N TYR A 6 -2.06 -20.78 24.06
CA TYR A 6 -3.42 -21.26 23.94
C TYR A 6 -3.38 -22.62 23.24
N SER A 7 -4.29 -23.52 23.60
CA SER A 7 -4.40 -24.86 23.00
C SER A 7 -5.83 -25.08 22.55
N ALA A 8 -6.00 -25.51 21.31
CA ALA A 8 -7.28 -25.88 20.73
C ALA A 8 -7.11 -27.05 19.78
N SER A 9 -8.17 -27.81 19.58
CA SER A 9 -8.25 -28.82 18.54
C SER A 9 -8.54 -28.16 17.20
N MET A 10 -7.96 -28.71 16.13
CA MET A 10 -8.18 -28.29 14.75
C MET A 10 -8.33 -29.54 13.89
N ASP A 11 -9.11 -29.42 12.82
CA ASP A 11 -9.18 -30.43 11.78
C ASP A 11 -7.78 -30.71 11.20
N SER A 12 -7.45 -31.99 10.95
CA SER A 12 -6.10 -32.39 10.53
C SER A 12 -5.74 -31.88 9.15
N ASP A 13 -6.69 -31.88 8.22
CA ASP A 13 -6.44 -31.47 6.85
C ASP A 13 -6.27 -29.94 6.80
N LEU A 14 -7.10 -29.22 7.56
CA LEU A 14 -6.92 -27.78 7.74
C LEU A 14 -5.57 -27.43 8.38
N LEU A 15 -5.12 -28.20 9.37
CA LEU A 15 -3.81 -27.95 9.99
C LEU A 15 -2.68 -28.09 8.97
N LEU A 16 -2.73 -29.09 8.09
CA LEU A 16 -1.73 -29.27 7.02
C LEU A 16 -1.72 -28.09 6.04
N GLU A 17 -2.89 -27.56 5.67
CA GLU A 17 -3.00 -26.37 4.82
C GLU A 17 -2.39 -25.13 5.50
N VAL A 18 -2.68 -24.94 6.78
CA VAL A 18 -2.13 -23.84 7.58
C VAL A 18 -0.61 -23.94 7.69
N GLU A 19 -0.06 -25.13 7.96
CA GLU A 19 1.38 -25.35 8.03
C GLU A 19 2.06 -25.07 6.69
N SER A 20 1.44 -25.48 5.58
CA SER A 20 1.93 -25.21 4.23
C SER A 20 1.93 -23.71 3.91
N ALA A 21 0.87 -22.99 4.28
CA ALA A 21 0.76 -21.54 4.08
C ALA A 21 1.79 -20.77 4.94
N ALA A 22 1.94 -21.15 6.21
CA ALA A 22 2.93 -20.56 7.10
C ALA A 22 4.36 -20.76 6.58
N LEU A 23 4.67 -21.97 6.07
CA LEU A 23 5.95 -22.27 5.43
C LEU A 23 6.19 -21.43 4.19
N ALA A 24 5.18 -21.28 3.31
CA ALA A 24 5.28 -20.47 2.11
C ALA A 24 5.53 -18.98 2.42
N GLU A 25 5.01 -18.48 3.54
CA GLU A 25 5.23 -17.12 4.03
C GLU A 25 6.49 -16.96 4.90
N GLY A 26 7.20 -18.05 5.20
CA GLY A 26 8.40 -18.03 6.03
C GLY A 26 8.14 -17.65 7.49
N VAL A 27 6.96 -17.97 8.03
CA VAL A 27 6.56 -17.68 9.41
C VAL A 27 6.19 -18.96 10.16
N THR A 28 6.13 -18.90 11.49
CA THR A 28 5.63 -20.02 12.28
C THR A 28 4.12 -20.19 12.12
N THR A 29 3.62 -21.41 12.26
CA THR A 29 2.18 -21.72 12.28
C THR A 29 1.41 -20.83 13.26
N SER A 30 1.95 -20.60 14.46
CA SER A 30 1.34 -19.73 15.46
C SER A 30 1.27 -18.26 15.02
N ALA A 31 2.30 -17.74 14.34
CA ALA A 31 2.30 -16.38 13.83
C ALA A 31 1.31 -16.22 12.67
N TRP A 32 1.25 -17.22 11.78
CA TRP A 32 0.29 -17.24 10.69
C TRP A 32 -1.16 -17.24 11.20
N LEU A 33 -1.47 -18.11 12.17
CA LEU A 33 -2.80 -18.17 12.80
C LEU A 33 -3.16 -16.88 13.55
N ALA A 34 -2.19 -16.26 14.23
CA ALA A 34 -2.41 -14.98 14.90
C ALA A 34 -2.80 -13.88 13.89
N ARG A 35 -2.08 -13.78 12.77
CA ARG A 35 -2.40 -12.84 11.69
C ARG A 35 -3.77 -13.12 11.07
N ALA A 36 -4.09 -14.38 10.79
CA ALA A 36 -5.40 -14.74 10.26
C ALA A 36 -6.54 -14.37 11.22
N ALA A 37 -6.32 -14.50 12.53
CA ALA A 37 -7.27 -14.06 13.55
C ALA A 37 -7.40 -12.53 13.59
N GLU A 38 -6.29 -11.80 13.54
CA GLU A 38 -6.27 -10.33 13.47
C GLU A 38 -7.01 -9.82 12.23
N ASP A 39 -6.73 -10.38 11.05
CA ASP A 39 -7.40 -10.03 9.79
C ASP A 39 -8.91 -10.29 9.89
N ARG A 40 -9.31 -11.42 10.47
CA ARG A 40 -10.73 -11.75 10.65
C ARG A 40 -11.42 -10.78 11.59
N LEU A 41 -10.77 -10.40 12.70
CA LEU A 41 -11.29 -9.43 13.65
C LEU A 41 -11.40 -8.03 13.02
N ALA A 42 -10.41 -7.63 12.22
CA ALA A 42 -10.44 -6.37 11.48
C ALA A 42 -11.63 -6.32 10.50
N ILE A 43 -11.92 -7.42 9.79
CA ILE A 43 -13.10 -7.50 8.91
C ILE A 43 -14.41 -7.37 9.71
N ILE A 44 -14.51 -8.01 10.87
CA ILE A 44 -15.69 -7.91 11.74
C ILE A 44 -15.87 -6.46 12.21
N GLY A 45 -14.82 -5.85 12.77
CA GLY A 45 -14.87 -4.46 13.23
C GLY A 45 -15.16 -3.47 12.11
N LEU A 46 -14.63 -3.70 10.90
CA LEU A 46 -14.94 -2.87 9.74
C LEU A 46 -16.42 -2.95 9.34
N ARG A 47 -17.04 -4.14 9.44
CA ARG A 47 -18.47 -4.30 9.14
C ARG A 47 -19.34 -3.56 10.15
N GLU A 48 -18.99 -3.64 11.42
CA GLU A 48 -19.68 -2.88 12.48
C GLU A 48 -19.54 -1.38 12.28
N PHE A 49 -18.32 -0.93 11.95
CA PHE A 49 -18.06 0.48 11.64
C PHE A 49 -18.87 0.98 10.44
N ILE A 50 -18.91 0.22 9.34
CA ILE A 50 -19.70 0.59 8.16
C ILE A 50 -21.19 0.64 8.51
N ALA A 51 -21.70 -0.34 9.26
CA ALA A 51 -23.11 -0.35 9.67
C ALA A 51 -23.48 0.86 10.53
N ASP A 52 -22.63 1.25 11.49
CA ASP A 52 -22.83 2.45 12.30
C ASP A 52 -22.84 3.72 11.42
N TRP A 53 -21.87 3.82 10.51
CA TRP A 53 -21.79 4.96 9.60
C TRP A 53 -23.03 5.06 8.69
N GLU A 54 -23.46 3.95 8.10
CA GLU A 54 -24.62 3.89 7.20
C GLU A 54 -25.93 4.19 7.94
N SER A 55 -26.03 3.85 9.23
CA SER A 55 -27.19 4.21 10.06
C SER A 55 -27.35 5.73 10.23
N GLN A 56 -26.22 6.47 10.18
CA GLN A 56 -26.19 7.92 10.37
C GLN A 56 -26.25 8.69 9.04
N HIS A 57 -25.75 8.12 7.95
CA HIS A 57 -25.53 8.83 6.67
C HIS A 57 -26.26 8.21 5.46
N GLY A 58 -26.90 7.06 5.63
CA GLY A 58 -27.48 6.27 4.55
C GLY A 58 -26.48 5.27 3.95
N GLU A 59 -26.98 4.33 3.14
CA GLU A 59 -26.18 3.28 2.53
C GLU A 59 -25.08 3.82 1.60
N ILE A 60 -23.89 3.22 1.67
CA ILE A 60 -22.82 3.54 0.72
C ILE A 60 -23.17 2.89 -0.62
N THR A 61 -23.48 3.71 -1.62
CA THR A 61 -23.89 3.19 -2.93
C THR A 61 -22.71 2.68 -3.77
N ARG A 62 -22.99 1.79 -4.73
CA ARG A 62 -21.98 1.30 -5.70
C ARG A 62 -21.35 2.44 -6.48
N GLU A 63 -22.13 3.45 -6.84
CA GLU A 63 -21.67 4.60 -7.62
C GLU A 63 -20.74 5.51 -6.80
N GLU A 64 -21.04 5.72 -5.52
CA GLU A 64 -20.14 6.43 -4.59
C GLU A 64 -18.82 5.68 -4.41
N ARG A 65 -18.85 4.35 -4.22
CA ARG A 65 -17.62 3.55 -4.14
C ARG A 65 -16.81 3.64 -5.43
N ARG A 66 -17.46 3.58 -6.59
CA ARG A 66 -16.78 3.71 -7.89
C ARG A 66 -16.10 5.07 -8.03
N ARG A 67 -16.81 6.16 -7.71
CA ARG A 67 -16.26 7.52 -7.74
C ARG A 67 -15.10 7.70 -6.76
N ALA A 68 -15.21 7.15 -5.55
CA ALA A 68 -14.14 7.17 -4.56
C ALA A 68 -12.90 6.41 -5.03
N ARG A 69 -13.08 5.22 -5.62
CA ARG A 69 -11.97 4.43 -6.20
C ARG A 69 -11.22 5.20 -7.29
N SER A 70 -11.94 5.81 -8.23
CA SER A 70 -11.29 6.61 -9.28
C SER A 70 -10.49 7.79 -8.72
N LYS A 71 -10.95 8.42 -7.63
CA LYS A 71 -10.19 9.51 -6.96
C LYS A 71 -8.91 8.98 -6.31
N ILE A 72 -8.97 7.82 -5.66
CA ILE A 72 -7.80 7.17 -5.04
C ILE A 72 -6.78 6.79 -6.12
N ASP A 73 -7.22 6.14 -7.19
CA ASP A 73 -6.35 5.72 -8.30
C ASP A 73 -5.66 6.94 -8.94
N HIS A 74 -6.40 8.03 -9.14
CA HIS A 74 -5.85 9.29 -9.63
C HIS A 74 -4.83 9.91 -8.66
N ALA A 75 -5.12 9.91 -7.35
CA ALA A 75 -4.20 10.41 -6.32
C ALA A 75 -2.90 9.60 -6.28
N ILE A 76 -2.98 8.28 -6.41
CA ILE A 76 -1.80 7.39 -6.48
C ILE A 76 -0.99 7.66 -7.77
N ALA A 77 -1.65 7.82 -8.91
CA ALA A 77 -0.97 8.08 -10.18
C ALA A 77 -0.24 9.43 -10.19
N THR A 78 -0.82 10.45 -9.54
CA THR A 78 -0.26 11.81 -9.50
C THR A 78 0.82 11.99 -8.43
N SER A 79 0.78 11.24 -7.33
CA SER A 79 1.83 11.28 -6.29
C SER A 79 3.15 10.65 -6.71
N GLY A 80 3.15 9.80 -7.74
CA GLY A 80 4.33 9.12 -8.29
C GLY A 80 5.04 9.82 -9.46
N GLN A 81 4.59 10.99 -9.93
CA GLN A 81 5.21 11.67 -11.07
C GLN A 81 6.44 12.50 -10.64
N PRO A 82 7.68 12.15 -11.06
CA PRO A 82 8.82 13.05 -10.89
C PRO A 82 8.61 14.29 -11.76
N LYS A 83 8.84 15.48 -11.17
CA LYS A 83 8.80 16.74 -11.91
C LYS A 83 9.86 16.71 -13.02
N SER A 84 9.46 16.34 -14.24
CA SER A 84 10.29 16.46 -15.44
C SER A 84 10.72 17.91 -15.59
N SER A 85 12.01 18.17 -15.33
CA SER A 85 12.66 19.45 -15.55
C SER A 85 12.72 19.71 -17.05
N ARG A 86 11.73 20.47 -17.53
CA ARG A 86 11.86 21.34 -18.69
C ARG A 86 13.06 22.29 -18.45
N ALA A 87 14.25 21.85 -18.81
CA ALA A 87 15.43 22.69 -18.95
C ALA A 87 16.25 22.19 -20.15
N ARG A 88 15.66 22.32 -21.35
CA ARG A 88 16.42 22.30 -22.60
C ARG A 88 16.07 23.58 -23.35
N THR A 89 17.12 24.25 -23.82
CA THR A 89 17.15 25.39 -24.76
C THR A 89 17.21 26.79 -24.15
N LYS A 90 18.41 27.19 -23.72
CA LYS A 90 19.04 28.47 -24.07
C LYS A 90 20.49 28.43 -23.57
N ASN A 91 21.43 28.16 -24.48
CA ASN A 91 22.84 28.57 -24.39
C ASN A 91 23.49 28.29 -25.76
N ALA A 92 23.12 29.12 -26.73
CA ALA A 92 23.81 29.25 -28.01
C ALA A 92 23.86 30.75 -28.34
N SER A 93 24.64 31.52 -27.57
CA SER A 93 25.02 32.90 -27.88
C SER A 93 25.91 33.45 -26.76
N GLY A 94 27.22 33.56 -27.00
CA GLY A 94 28.20 34.07 -26.03
C GLY A 94 29.59 33.51 -26.30
N SER A 95 30.09 33.63 -27.52
CA SER A 95 31.04 34.69 -27.91
C SER A 95 32.48 34.20 -27.73
N ALA A 96 33.01 33.69 -28.85
CA ALA A 96 34.41 33.46 -29.09
C ALA A 96 35.13 34.81 -29.13
N GLU A 97 35.60 35.30 -27.99
CA GLU A 97 36.38 36.54 -27.97
C GLU A 97 37.27 36.63 -26.71
N ASN A 98 38.39 35.90 -26.71
CA ASN A 98 39.71 36.37 -26.23
C ASN A 98 40.67 35.21 -26.02
N ARG A 99 41.80 35.24 -26.73
CA ARG A 99 43.15 35.45 -26.17
C ARG A 99 44.24 34.81 -27.03
N THR A 100 44.34 35.25 -28.28
CA THR A 100 45.65 35.46 -28.90
C THR A 100 46.32 36.63 -28.18
N LYS A 101 47.26 36.36 -27.27
CA LYS A 101 48.44 37.19 -26.90
C LYS A 101 49.05 36.69 -25.60
N ARG A 102 50.09 35.86 -25.72
CA ARG A 102 51.28 35.84 -24.86
C ARG A 102 52.33 34.95 -25.55
N ALA A 103 52.90 35.49 -26.62
CA ALA A 103 54.24 35.16 -27.06
C ALA A 103 55.10 36.36 -26.67
N SER A 104 55.92 36.19 -25.63
CA SER A 104 57.14 36.92 -25.28
C SER A 104 57.73 36.24 -24.05
#